data_AF-A0A496AL96-F1
#
_entry.id   AF-A0A496AL96-F1
#
_cell.length_a   1.000
_cell.length_b   1.000
_cell.length_c   1.000
_cell.angle_alpha   90.00
_cell.angle_beta   90.00
_cell.angle_gamma   90.00
#
_symmetry.space_group_name_H-M   'P 1'
#
loop_
_entity.id
_entity.type
_entity.pdbx_description
1 polymer ?
#
loop_
_entity_poly.entity_id
_entity_poly.type
_entity_poly.pdbx_seq_one_letter_code
_entity_poly.pdbx_strand_id
1 'polypeptide(L)'
;MLNISRWTPKGGSYRTIQRFFNSDIPWGTLFWIFFRSHLLDPESEYFFAADETVKSKSGKNTYGLSRFFSSLYGKTIPGVSFLGVSLVSVKKQRAYPMFIEQIVPDDTSSESTTSAPKQQVCDNTELKRPRGRPKGSKNRNKDDVVLTGILKQLQTIVMSILQQIQDLIPIRYLVLDGYFGHNNALQMTK
;
A
#
# COMPACT_ATOMS: atom_id res chain seq x y z
N MET A 1 11.36 10.72 20.07
CA MET A 1 11.73 11.96 19.34
C MET A 1 12.94 12.72 19.92
N LEU A 2 13.60 12.19 20.97
CA LEU A 2 14.71 12.87 21.65
C LEU A 2 15.93 13.07 20.74
N ASN A 3 16.19 12.09 19.88
CA ASN A 3 17.26 12.21 18.89
C ASN A 3 17.01 13.41 17.96
N ILE A 4 15.80 13.58 17.42
CA ILE A 4 15.47 14.74 16.57
C ILE A 4 15.73 16.04 17.35
N SER A 5 15.22 16.17 18.58
CA SER A 5 15.39 17.40 19.37
C SER A 5 16.84 17.75 19.71
N ARG A 6 17.73 16.75 19.80
CA ARG A 6 19.15 16.98 20.06
C ARG A 6 19.88 17.61 18.87
N TRP A 7 19.41 17.35 17.66
CA TRP A 7 19.99 17.86 16.42
C TRP A 7 19.30 19.12 15.90
N THR A 8 18.25 19.60 16.57
CA THR A 8 17.53 20.80 16.16
C THR A 8 18.09 22.05 16.86
N PRO A 9 18.29 23.17 16.13
CA PRO A 9 18.68 24.44 16.74
C PRO A 9 17.59 25.02 17.67
N LYS A 10 17.86 26.20 18.25
CA LYS A 10 16.95 26.90 19.18
C LYS A 10 15.53 26.95 18.62
N GLY A 11 14.56 26.47 19.42
CA GLY A 11 13.15 26.33 19.04
C GLY A 11 12.69 24.88 18.88
N GLY A 12 13.61 23.96 18.55
CA GLY A 12 13.33 22.53 18.35
C GLY A 12 13.35 21.67 19.61
N SER A 13 12.72 22.13 20.70
CA SER A 13 12.65 21.34 21.94
C SER A 13 11.94 19.99 21.72
N TYR A 14 12.18 19.03 22.60
CA TYR A 14 11.49 17.73 22.57
C TYR A 14 9.96 17.89 22.49
N ARG A 15 9.40 18.78 23.29
CA ARG A 15 7.96 19.04 23.33
C ARG A 15 7.46 19.76 22.07
N THR A 16 8.28 20.62 21.45
CA THR A 16 7.95 21.23 20.16
C THR A 16 7.79 20.17 19.08
N ILE A 17 8.76 19.26 18.96
CA ILE A 17 8.74 18.19 17.97
C ILE A 17 7.58 17.23 18.22
N GLN A 18 7.31 16.89 19.49
CA GLN A 18 6.17 16.05 19.84
C GLN A 18 4.84 16.71 19.45
N ARG A 19 4.67 18.02 19.67
CA ARG A 19 3.48 18.76 19.23
C ARG A 19 3.33 18.77 17.71
N PHE A 20 4.43 18.98 16.99
CA PHE A 20 4.44 18.96 15.53
C PHE A 20 3.95 17.60 14.98
N PHE A 21 4.48 16.48 15.48
CA PHE A 21 4.04 15.17 15.02
C PHE A 21 2.68 14.71 15.57
N ASN A 22 2.13 15.41 16.57
CA ASN A 22 0.78 15.20 17.05
C ASN A 22 -0.26 16.08 16.34
N SER A 23 0.15 17.01 15.47
CA SER A 23 -0.78 17.77 14.65
C SER A 23 -1.09 17.05 13.34
N ASP A 24 -2.28 17.29 12.81
CA ASP A 24 -2.68 16.78 11.50
C ASP A 24 -1.89 17.50 10.41
N ILE A 25 -0.95 16.77 9.80
CA ILE A 25 -0.12 17.28 8.70
C ILE A 25 -0.61 16.64 7.41
N PRO A 26 -1.03 17.43 6.40
CA PRO A 26 -1.43 16.91 5.10
C PRO A 26 -0.17 16.51 4.30
N TRP A 27 0.44 15.38 4.68
CA TRP A 27 1.72 14.93 4.14
C TRP A 27 1.73 14.81 2.62
N GLY A 28 0.65 14.30 2.00
CA GLY A 28 0.54 14.22 0.54
C GLY A 28 0.60 15.59 -0.14
N THR A 29 -0.07 16.59 0.43
CA THR A 29 -0.01 17.98 -0.04
C THR A 29 1.39 18.55 0.09
N LEU A 30 2.02 18.34 1.25
CA LEU A 30 3.37 18.82 1.52
C LEU A 30 4.40 18.21 0.57
N PHE A 31 4.37 16.88 0.37
CA PHE A 31 5.28 16.19 -0.54
C PHE A 31 5.12 16.66 -1.98
N TRP A 32 3.88 16.83 -2.45
CA TRP A 32 3.63 17.34 -3.80
C TRP A 32 4.12 18.77 -3.98
N ILE A 33 3.81 19.69 -3.06
CA ILE A 33 4.23 21.08 -3.18
C ILE A 33 5.76 21.15 -3.22
N PHE A 34 6.44 20.40 -2.36
CA PHE A 34 7.89 20.33 -2.37
C PHE A 34 8.43 19.77 -3.70
N PHE A 35 7.86 18.66 -4.17
CA PHE A 35 8.26 18.04 -5.44
C PHE A 35 8.06 18.98 -6.63
N ARG A 36 6.87 19.57 -6.76
CA ARG A 36 6.52 20.51 -7.82
C ARG A 36 7.45 21.73 -7.82
N SER A 37 7.78 22.26 -6.64
CA SER A 37 8.54 23.51 -6.51
C SER A 37 10.04 23.34 -6.76
N HIS A 38 10.60 22.15 -6.45
CA HIS A 38 12.06 21.98 -6.39
C HIS A 38 12.61 20.79 -7.18
N LEU A 39 11.78 19.80 -7.52
CA LEU A 39 12.26 18.51 -8.03
C LEU A 39 11.72 18.15 -9.42
N LEU A 40 10.57 18.71 -9.79
CA LEU A 40 9.94 18.56 -11.10
C LEU A 40 10.91 18.92 -12.22
N ASP A 41 11.06 18.01 -13.18
CA ASP A 41 11.81 18.16 -14.42
C ASP A 41 10.84 17.86 -15.57
N PRO A 42 10.36 18.88 -16.31
CA PRO A 42 9.41 18.71 -17.40
C PRO A 42 9.89 17.76 -18.50
N GLU A 43 11.21 17.61 -18.65
CA GLU A 43 11.83 16.74 -19.66
C GLU A 43 11.95 15.28 -19.19
N SER A 44 11.57 14.98 -17.94
CA SER A 44 11.57 13.62 -17.42
C SER A 44 10.23 12.95 -17.62
N GLU A 45 10.27 11.69 -18.03
CA GLU A 45 9.12 10.81 -17.88
C GLU A 45 8.97 10.37 -16.42
N TYR A 46 7.72 10.21 -15.99
CA TYR A 46 7.38 9.78 -14.65
C TYR A 46 6.36 8.64 -14.65
N PHE A 47 6.47 7.77 -13.66
CA PHE A 47 5.50 6.72 -13.38
C PHE A 47 5.31 6.57 -11.87
N PHE A 48 4.20 5.95 -11.46
CA PHE A 48 4.00 5.60 -10.06
C PHE A 48 4.60 4.24 -9.75
N ALA A 49 5.22 4.12 -8.59
CA ALA A 49 5.57 2.86 -7.97
C ALA A 49 4.89 2.79 -6.60
N ALA A 50 4.22 1.68 -6.31
CA ALA A 50 3.67 1.44 -4.98
C ALA A 50 4.14 0.11 -4.42
N ASP A 51 4.36 0.10 -3.11
CA ASP A 51 4.83 -1.07 -2.37
C ASP A 51 4.29 -1.05 -0.94
N GLU A 52 4.12 -2.25 -0.37
CA GLU A 52 3.76 -2.45 1.02
C GLU A 52 5.01 -2.70 1.85
N THR A 53 5.15 -1.98 2.97
CA THR A 53 6.27 -2.17 3.89
C THR A 53 5.79 -2.41 5.32
N VAL A 54 6.33 -3.47 5.91
CA VAL A 54 6.07 -3.82 7.31
C VAL A 54 7.21 -3.29 8.18
N LYS A 55 6.86 -2.60 9.27
CA LYS A 55 7.80 -2.20 10.31
C LYS A 55 7.46 -2.87 11.63
N SER A 56 8.44 -3.59 12.17
CA SER A 56 8.34 -4.19 13.50
C SER A 56 8.09 -3.11 14.54
N LYS A 57 7.18 -3.39 15.48
CA LYS A 57 6.91 -2.48 16.58
C LYS A 57 6.86 -3.25 17.90
N SER A 58 7.52 -2.68 18.91
CA SER A 58 7.44 -3.14 20.29
C SER A 58 6.36 -2.37 21.06
N GLY A 59 5.63 -3.05 21.93
CA GLY A 59 4.58 -2.46 22.77
C GLY A 59 3.19 -3.00 22.43
N LYS A 60 2.17 -2.54 23.17
CA LYS A 60 0.77 -2.95 22.99
C LYS A 60 -0.16 -1.82 22.55
N ASN A 61 0.27 -0.57 22.72
CA ASN A 61 -0.55 0.62 22.48
C ASN A 61 -0.06 1.34 21.22
N THR A 62 -0.19 0.70 20.06
CA THR A 62 0.07 1.34 18.77
C THR A 62 -1.14 1.08 17.89
N TYR A 63 -1.69 2.14 17.29
CA TYR A 63 -2.82 2.02 16.39
C TYR A 63 -2.44 1.17 15.16
N GLY A 64 -3.35 0.29 14.74
CA GLY A 64 -3.12 -0.68 13.67
C GLY A 64 -1.97 -1.66 13.92
N LEU A 65 -1.56 -1.84 15.19
CA LEU A 65 -0.61 -2.88 15.57
C LEU A 65 -1.22 -4.25 15.38
N SER A 66 -0.61 -5.06 14.52
CA SER A 66 -1.04 -6.43 14.27
C SER A 66 0.16 -7.31 13.96
N ARG A 67 -0.08 -8.49 13.40
CA ARG A 67 0.93 -9.47 13.01
C ARG A 67 1.00 -9.54 11.49
N PHE A 68 2.14 -9.10 10.95
CA PHE A 68 2.38 -9.07 9.51
C PHE A 68 3.58 -9.95 9.15
N PHE A 69 3.55 -10.62 8.00
CA PHE A 69 4.68 -11.38 7.51
C PHE A 69 5.82 -10.43 7.13
N SER A 70 7.05 -10.73 7.55
CA SER A 70 8.23 -9.98 7.13
C SER A 70 9.20 -10.90 6.42
N SER A 71 9.45 -10.62 5.14
CA SER A 71 10.44 -11.33 4.32
C SER A 71 11.84 -11.26 4.93
N LEU A 72 12.21 -10.12 5.53
CA LEU A 72 13.49 -9.93 6.22
C LEU A 72 13.70 -10.90 7.39
N TYR A 73 12.62 -11.27 8.10
CA TYR A 73 12.68 -12.21 9.23
C TYR A 73 12.23 -13.62 8.87
N GLY A 74 11.70 -13.84 7.66
CA GLY A 74 11.11 -15.10 7.22
C GLY A 74 9.91 -15.56 8.06
N LYS A 75 9.26 -14.67 8.82
CA LYS A 75 8.17 -15.01 9.74
C LYS A 75 7.24 -13.83 10.02
N THR A 76 6.08 -14.15 10.58
CA THR A 76 5.11 -13.16 11.04
C THR A 76 5.55 -12.48 12.33
N ILE A 77 5.77 -11.16 12.27
CA ILE A 77 6.24 -10.32 13.38
C ILE A 77 5.15 -9.35 13.84
N PRO A 78 5.14 -8.94 15.12
CA PRO A 78 4.31 -7.83 15.56
C PRO A 78 4.82 -6.52 14.93
N GLY A 79 3.93 -5.78 14.31
CA GLY A 79 4.29 -4.57 13.58
C GLY A 79 3.09 -3.79 13.05
N VAL A 80 3.41 -2.81 12.23
CA VAL A 80 2.47 -2.01 11.46
C VAL A 80 2.84 -2.11 9.99
N SER A 81 1.85 -2.10 9.11
CA SER A 81 2.05 -2.13 7.67
C SER A 81 1.68 -0.79 7.06
N PHE A 82 2.43 -0.36 6.05
CA PHE A 82 2.22 0.88 5.33
C PHE A 82 2.25 0.64 3.82
N LEU A 83 1.27 1.20 3.13
CA LEU A 83 1.27 1.32 1.68
C LEU A 83 1.89 2.67 1.30
N GLY A 84 3.01 2.63 0.57
CA GLY A 84 3.67 3.82 0.05
C GLY A 84 3.46 3.93 -1.45
N VAL A 85 3.13 5.13 -1.94
CA VAL A 85 3.10 5.45 -3.37
C VAL A 85 4.12 6.55 -3.64
N SER A 86 5.01 6.28 -4.59
CA SER A 86 6.08 7.19 -5.00
C SER A 86 5.98 7.50 -6.49
N LEU A 87 6.32 8.73 -6.86
CA LEU A 87 6.56 9.12 -8.24
C LEU A 87 8.02 8.86 -8.59
N VAL A 88 8.30 8.15 -9.68
CA VAL A 88 9.65 7.79 -10.09
C VAL A 88 10.01 8.53 -11.38
N SER A 89 11.12 9.28 -11.36
CA SER A 89 11.70 9.90 -12.54
C SER A 89 12.57 8.89 -13.27
N VAL A 90 12.28 8.63 -14.54
CA VAL A 90 13.11 7.76 -15.40
C VAL A 90 14.48 8.39 -15.62
N LYS A 91 14.52 9.68 -15.96
CA LYS A 91 15.75 10.42 -16.27
C LYS A 91 16.69 10.53 -15.07
N LYS A 92 16.16 10.87 -13.89
CA LYS A 92 16.97 11.03 -12.66
C LYS A 92 17.17 9.71 -11.91
N GLN A 93 16.47 8.64 -12.29
CA GLN A 93 16.47 7.34 -11.59
C GLN A 93 16.21 7.48 -10.09
N ARG A 94 15.25 8.35 -9.73
CA ARG A 94 14.93 8.69 -8.34
C ARG A 94 13.46 8.56 -8.08
N ALA A 95 13.14 7.99 -6.93
CA ALA A 95 11.79 7.92 -6.40
C ALA A 95 11.54 9.09 -5.44
N TYR A 96 10.34 9.64 -5.52
CA TYR A 96 9.85 10.73 -4.71
C TYR A 96 8.57 10.27 -4.00
N PRO A 97 8.56 10.13 -2.66
CA PRO A 97 7.37 9.69 -1.95
C PRO A 97 6.27 10.74 -2.12
N MET A 98 5.09 10.29 -2.54
CA MET A 98 3.92 11.16 -2.76
C MET A 98 2.86 10.94 -1.69
N PHE A 99 2.70 9.70 -1.24
CA PHE A 99 1.71 9.34 -0.24
C PHE A 99 2.17 8.12 0.56
N ILE A 100 1.78 8.07 1.83
CA ILE A 100 2.00 6.93 2.72
C ILE A 100 0.74 6.77 3.57
N GLU A 101 0.15 5.59 3.55
CA GLU A 101 -1.01 5.26 4.39
C GLU A 101 -0.73 4.01 5.22
N GLN A 102 -1.24 3.97 6.44
CA GLN A 102 -1.16 2.76 7.26
C GLN A 102 -2.25 1.78 6.83
N ILE A 103 -1.85 0.55 6.53
CA ILE A 103 -2.80 -0.55 6.33
C ILE A 103 -3.19 -1.06 7.72
N VAL A 104 -4.44 -0.79 8.10
CA VAL A 104 -5.04 -1.31 9.34
C VAL A 104 -5.82 -2.57 8.99
N PRO A 105 -5.50 -3.73 9.58
CA PRO A 105 -6.32 -4.92 9.43
C PRO A 105 -7.68 -4.65 10.08
N ASP A 106 -8.77 -4.95 9.37
CA ASP A 106 -10.08 -4.89 9.98
C ASP A 106 -10.13 -5.96 11.09
N ASP A 107 -10.61 -5.61 12.29
CA ASP A 107 -10.74 -6.55 13.43
C ASP A 107 -11.67 -7.74 13.12
N THR A 108 -12.45 -7.65 12.03
CA THR A 108 -13.28 -8.73 11.48
C THR A 108 -12.49 -9.71 10.61
N SER A 109 -11.29 -9.32 10.17
CA SER A 109 -10.36 -10.12 9.37
C SER A 109 -9.28 -10.76 10.25
N SER A 110 -9.72 -11.45 11.30
CA SER A 110 -8.96 -12.58 11.85
C SER A 110 -8.88 -13.77 10.88
N GLU A 111 -8.96 -13.53 9.57
CA GLU A 111 -8.20 -14.28 8.57
C GLU A 111 -6.72 -13.89 8.69
N SER A 112 -6.17 -14.22 9.85
CA SER A 112 -5.01 -15.08 9.89
C SER A 112 -4.69 -15.63 8.48
N THR A 113 -3.54 -15.26 7.95
CA THR A 113 -2.73 -16.18 7.15
C THR A 113 -2.32 -17.40 7.99
N THR A 114 -3.24 -17.99 8.77
CA THR A 114 -3.38 -19.43 8.69
C THR A 114 -3.75 -19.71 7.26
N SER A 115 -2.96 -20.57 6.63
CA SER A 115 -3.47 -21.50 5.63
C SER A 115 -5.00 -21.44 5.57
N ALA A 116 -5.55 -21.00 4.43
CA ALA A 116 -6.97 -21.21 4.09
C ALA A 116 -7.40 -22.49 4.80
N PRO A 117 -8.44 -22.45 5.67
CA PRO A 117 -8.75 -23.60 6.51
C PRO A 117 -8.69 -24.78 5.58
N LYS A 118 -7.77 -25.73 5.86
CA LYS A 118 -7.84 -27.03 5.20
C LYS A 118 -9.28 -27.38 5.42
N GLN A 119 -10.08 -27.30 4.35
CA GLN A 119 -11.46 -27.72 4.41
C GLN A 119 -11.33 -29.06 5.10
N GLN A 120 -11.92 -29.18 6.29
CA GLN A 120 -12.22 -30.49 6.80
C GLN A 120 -12.85 -31.14 5.58
N VAL A 121 -12.15 -32.13 5.03
CA VAL A 121 -12.72 -33.01 4.05
C VAL A 121 -13.80 -33.67 4.85
N CYS A 122 -14.98 -33.05 4.86
CA CYS A 122 -16.21 -33.74 5.13
C CYS A 122 -16.14 -34.88 4.12
N ASP A 123 -16.03 -36.10 4.62
CA ASP A 123 -16.19 -37.33 3.84
C ASP A 123 -17.61 -37.35 3.28
N ASN A 124 -17.87 -36.46 2.33
CA ASN A 124 -18.94 -36.62 1.38
C ASN A 124 -18.32 -37.48 0.29
N THR A 125 -18.72 -38.74 0.28
CA THR A 125 -18.57 -39.68 -0.83
C THR A 125 -19.35 -39.18 -2.06
N GLU A 126 -19.09 -37.95 -2.50
CA GLU A 126 -19.57 -37.42 -3.76
C GLU A 126 -18.63 -37.91 -4.86
N LEU A 127 -19.22 -38.66 -5.81
CA LEU A 127 -18.58 -39.17 -7.01
C LEU A 127 -17.60 -38.13 -7.58
N LYS A 128 -16.33 -38.52 -7.71
CA LYS A 128 -15.27 -37.68 -8.32
C LYS A 128 -15.81 -37.07 -9.61
N ARG A 129 -15.93 -35.73 -9.62
CA ARG A 129 -16.44 -35.00 -10.78
C ARG A 129 -15.65 -35.41 -12.03
N PRO A 130 -16.32 -35.62 -13.18
CA PRO A 130 -15.63 -35.98 -14.41
C PRO A 130 -14.58 -34.93 -14.73
N ARG A 131 -13.41 -35.39 -15.20
CA ARG A 131 -12.31 -34.50 -15.58
C ARG A 131 -12.78 -33.55 -16.67
N GLY A 132 -12.56 -32.25 -16.44
CA GLY A 132 -12.85 -31.21 -17.41
C GLY A 132 -13.74 -30.10 -16.88
N ARG A 133 -13.93 -29.09 -17.72
CA ARG A 133 -14.77 -27.93 -17.43
C ARG A 133 -16.25 -28.37 -17.34
N PRO A 134 -17.00 -27.96 -16.30
CA PRO A 134 -18.42 -28.29 -16.18
C PRO A 134 -19.20 -27.90 -17.43
N LYS A 135 -19.99 -28.83 -17.95
CA LYS A 135 -20.82 -28.63 -19.15
C LYS A 135 -21.79 -27.46 -18.89
N GLY A 136 -21.74 -26.45 -19.76
CA GLY A 136 -22.57 -25.23 -19.63
C GLY A 136 -21.93 -24.08 -18.85
N SER A 137 -20.72 -24.25 -18.28
CA SER A 137 -20.03 -23.12 -17.65
C SER A 137 -19.56 -22.10 -18.70
N LYS A 138 -20.05 -20.86 -18.60
CA LYS A 138 -19.62 -19.73 -19.44
C LYS A 138 -18.30 -19.15 -18.91
N ASN A 139 -17.61 -18.36 -19.73
CA ASN A 139 -16.46 -17.59 -19.24
C ASN A 139 -16.96 -16.56 -18.23
N ARG A 140 -16.26 -16.44 -17.10
CA ARG A 140 -16.53 -15.34 -16.16
C ARG A 140 -16.13 -14.03 -16.83
N ASN A 141 -16.92 -12.98 -16.59
CA ASN A 141 -16.51 -11.64 -16.95
C ASN A 141 -15.26 -11.29 -16.14
N LYS A 142 -14.17 -10.90 -16.83
CA LYS A 142 -12.90 -10.56 -16.18
C LYS A 142 -12.86 -9.10 -15.72
N ASP A 143 -13.81 -8.28 -16.16
CA ASP A 143 -13.92 -6.87 -15.79
C ASP A 143 -14.79 -6.66 -14.55
N ASP A 144 -15.74 -7.58 -14.30
CA ASP A 144 -16.57 -7.56 -13.10
C ASP A 144 -15.84 -8.23 -11.93
N VAL A 145 -15.17 -7.41 -11.13
CA VAL A 145 -14.28 -7.85 -10.07
C VAL A 145 -14.51 -7.07 -8.77
N VAL A 146 -14.60 -7.80 -7.66
CA VAL A 146 -14.64 -7.21 -6.33
C VAL A 146 -13.20 -6.90 -5.88
N LEU A 147 -12.90 -5.61 -5.70
CA LEU A 147 -11.62 -5.16 -5.16
C LEU A 147 -11.52 -5.46 -3.66
N THR A 148 -10.37 -5.99 -3.24
CA THR A 148 -10.02 -6.16 -1.82
C THR A 148 -9.79 -4.81 -1.15
N GLY A 149 -9.77 -4.78 0.20
CA GLY A 149 -9.55 -3.54 0.96
C GLY A 149 -8.27 -2.80 0.56
N ILE A 150 -7.16 -3.54 0.42
CA ILE A 150 -5.86 -2.98 -0.01
C ILE A 150 -5.94 -2.39 -1.42
N LEU A 151 -6.61 -3.06 -2.36
CA LEU A 151 -6.77 -2.53 -3.73
C LEU A 151 -7.63 -1.27 -3.75
N LYS A 152 -8.69 -1.19 -2.94
CA LYS A 152 -9.52 0.02 -2.81
C LYS A 152 -8.73 1.18 -2.21
N GLN A 153 -7.92 0.92 -1.19
CA GLN A 153 -7.01 1.92 -0.60
C GLN A 153 -6.01 2.41 -1.64
N LEU A 154 -5.31 1.50 -2.32
CA LEU A 154 -4.36 1.85 -3.37
C LEU A 154 -5.02 2.66 -4.50
N GLN A 155 -6.21 2.26 -4.95
CA GLN A 155 -6.98 3.00 -5.96
C GLN A 155 -7.27 4.42 -5.49
N THR A 156 -7.74 4.58 -4.25
CA THR A 156 -8.08 5.89 -3.67
C THR A 156 -6.85 6.79 -3.58
N ILE A 157 -5.72 6.24 -3.13
CA ILE A 157 -4.44 6.96 -3.04
C ILE A 157 -4.01 7.41 -4.45
N VAL A 158 -3.93 6.49 -5.41
CA VAL A 158 -3.48 6.80 -6.78
C VAL A 158 -4.38 7.87 -7.42
N MET A 159 -5.71 7.74 -7.28
CA MET A 159 -6.66 8.73 -7.80
C MET A 159 -6.49 10.10 -7.13
N SER A 160 -6.27 10.14 -5.81
CA SER A 160 -6.04 11.41 -5.09
C SER A 160 -4.75 12.10 -5.56
N ILE A 161 -3.68 11.34 -5.80
CA ILE A 161 -2.41 11.90 -6.32
C ILE A 161 -2.60 12.37 -7.76
N LEU A 162 -3.28 11.60 -8.61
CA LEU A 162 -3.58 12.01 -10.00
C LEU A 162 -4.38 13.31 -10.04
N GLN A 163 -5.41 13.44 -9.19
CA GLN A 163 -6.19 14.66 -9.07
C GLN A 163 -5.33 15.86 -8.63
N GLN A 164 -4.32 15.62 -7.80
CA GLN A 164 -3.43 16.64 -7.29
C GLN A 164 -2.33 17.06 -8.30
N ILE A 165 -1.88 16.11 -9.13
CA ILE A 165 -0.93 16.34 -10.23
C ILE A 165 -1.62 17.02 -11.42
N GLN A 166 -2.89 16.67 -11.69
CA GLN A 166 -3.64 17.13 -12.85
C GLN A 166 -2.86 16.87 -14.15
N ASP A 167 -2.81 17.85 -15.05
CA ASP A 167 -2.15 17.74 -16.36
C ASP A 167 -0.69 18.24 -16.33
N LEU A 168 -0.11 18.49 -15.14
CA LEU A 168 1.28 18.96 -15.03
C LEU A 168 2.29 17.92 -15.50
N ILE A 169 1.98 16.63 -15.34
CA ILE A 169 2.87 15.53 -15.69
C ILE A 169 2.03 14.39 -16.27
N PRO A 170 2.34 13.88 -17.48
CA PRO A 170 1.67 12.71 -18.02
C PRO A 170 2.12 11.46 -17.27
N ILE A 171 1.21 10.82 -16.54
CA ILE A 171 1.47 9.55 -15.85
C ILE A 171 0.73 8.43 -16.57
N ARG A 172 1.50 7.46 -17.07
CA ARG A 172 0.96 6.34 -17.88
C ARG A 172 1.05 4.98 -17.22
N TYR A 173 1.95 4.83 -16.26
CA TYR A 173 2.28 3.55 -15.67
C TYR A 173 2.16 3.59 -14.14
N LEU A 174 1.57 2.55 -13.59
CA LEU A 174 1.63 2.20 -12.18
C LEU A 174 2.35 0.85 -12.08
N VAL A 175 3.49 0.84 -11.41
CA VAL A 175 4.31 -0.34 -11.16
C VAL A 175 4.05 -0.82 -9.74
N LEU A 176 3.74 -2.11 -9.63
CA LEU A 176 3.45 -2.80 -8.39
C LEU A 176 4.33 -4.06 -8.30
N ASP A 177 4.52 -4.59 -7.10
CA ASP A 177 5.26 -5.83 -6.90
C ASP A 177 4.46 -7.07 -7.33
N GLY A 178 5.06 -8.25 -7.19
CA GLY A 178 4.46 -9.52 -7.60
C GLY A 178 3.19 -9.89 -6.84
N TYR A 179 2.98 -9.35 -5.63
CA TYR A 179 1.76 -9.57 -4.86
C TYR A 179 0.52 -9.11 -5.63
N PHE A 180 0.62 -7.99 -6.34
CA PHE A 180 -0.46 -7.43 -7.17
C PHE A 180 -0.54 -8.06 -8.58
N GLY A 181 0.19 -9.14 -8.86
CA GLY A 181 0.25 -9.82 -10.17
C GLY A 181 -1.02 -10.61 -10.55
N HIS A 182 -2.22 -10.08 -10.30
CA HIS A 182 -3.49 -10.75 -10.54
C HIS A 182 -4.53 -9.82 -11.18
N ASN A 183 -5.55 -10.39 -11.83
CA ASN A 183 -6.56 -9.63 -12.60
C ASN A 183 -7.21 -8.48 -11.82
N ASN A 184 -7.50 -8.65 -10.52
CA ASN A 184 -8.16 -7.62 -9.72
C ASN A 184 -7.34 -6.32 -9.63
N ALA A 185 -6.01 -6.42 -9.56
CA ALA A 185 -5.14 -5.25 -9.52
C ALA A 185 -5.08 -4.54 -10.87
N LEU A 186 -5.16 -5.29 -11.98
CA LEU A 186 -5.25 -4.70 -13.32
C LEU A 186 -6.57 -3.94 -13.52
N GLN A 187 -7.68 -4.48 -13.01
CA GLN A 187 -8.98 -3.82 -13.11
C GLN A 187 -9.07 -2.58 -12.20
N MET A 188 -8.27 -2.51 -11.13
CA MET A 188 -8.19 -1.36 -10.24
C MET A 188 -7.68 -0.08 -10.95
N THR A 189 -6.80 -0.23 -11.95
CA THR A 189 -6.18 0.90 -12.67
C THR A 189 -6.95 1.37 -13.89
N LYS A 190 -8.07 0.73 -14.22
CA LYS A 190 -8.96 1.19 -15.30
C LYS A 190 -9.81 2.35 -14.82
#